data_AF-M5UAG2-F1
#
_entry.id   AF-M5UAG2-F1
#
_cell.length_a   1.000
_cell.length_b   1.000
_cell.length_c   1.000
_cell.angle_alpha   90.00
_cell.angle_beta   90.00
_cell.angle_gamma   90.00
#
_symmetry.space_group_name_H-M   'P 1'
#
loop_
_entity.id
_entity.type
_entity.pdbx_description
1 polymer ?
#
loop_
_entity_poly.entity_id
_entity_poly.type
_entity_poly.pdbx_seq_one_letter_code
_entity_poly.pdbx_strand_id
1 'polypeptide(L)'
;MSDGIDSNPNRAPWTSPGGAGDPANPGDPYAPHEAANQPPAKKGLGCWVWGCLGAVVFMLLAMVGIAFGTYFFVTKQVAKYTDTQPAEMPVVELEDEELTALEQRIESFTSQVRGDQGADSSAGVDTGDSEGDDASDAEADTTEEPPMQELQLSASEINGLIASKPELKGRVFVDIADGRVFGKVSIPTDMIPGGDGRFFNADGEFDVSMSDGVLVVRLIDASVKGERIPQQILDQFSQENLAKDAYNDQENAEILRKFESIEVVDDSIVLRLREPAPEPNAKPEPNAKPESDDTQTAPSAEDEVEPAASGV
;
A
#
# COMPACT_ATOMS: atom_id res chain seq x y z
N MET A 1 20.05 -26.62 64.81
CA MET A 1 21.44 -26.18 65.06
C MET A 1 22.15 -26.27 63.74
N SER A 2 22.40 -25.09 63.15
CA SER A 2 22.80 -24.92 61.76
C SER A 2 24.18 -24.30 61.79
N ASP A 3 25.21 -25.09 61.51
CA ASP A 3 26.59 -24.59 61.45
C ASP A 3 26.85 -24.06 60.04
N GLY A 4 26.85 -22.73 59.92
CA GLY A 4 27.25 -22.00 58.72
C GLY A 4 28.77 -21.99 58.59
N ILE A 5 29.27 -22.70 57.57
CA ILE A 5 30.67 -22.64 57.15
C ILE A 5 30.81 -21.49 56.16
N ASP A 6 31.29 -20.35 56.66
CA ASP A 6 31.72 -19.20 55.85
C ASP A 6 32.88 -19.60 54.93
N SER A 7 32.58 -19.78 53.65
CA SER A 7 33.56 -20.06 52.59
C SER A 7 33.95 -18.75 51.91
N ASN A 8 34.74 -17.91 52.57
CA ASN A 8 35.37 -16.75 51.92
C ASN A 8 36.90 -16.97 51.79
N PRO A 9 37.40 -17.28 50.57
CA PRO A 9 38.81 -17.61 50.33
C PRO A 9 39.74 -16.38 50.29
N ASN A 10 39.26 -15.16 50.53
CA ASN A 10 40.07 -13.93 50.50
C ASN A 10 40.47 -13.38 51.88
N ARG A 11 40.42 -14.19 52.95
CA ARG A 11 40.85 -13.75 54.29
C ARG A 11 42.36 -14.00 54.49
N ALA A 12 43.15 -12.93 54.49
CA ALA A 12 44.58 -12.99 54.74
C ALA A 12 44.90 -13.45 56.20
N PRO A 13 45.92 -14.30 56.42
CA PRO A 13 46.11 -15.05 57.67
C PRO A 13 46.75 -14.29 58.86
N TRP A 14 46.88 -12.95 58.81
CA TRP A 14 47.72 -12.22 59.77
C TRP A 14 46.98 -11.32 60.77
N THR A 15 45.64 -11.27 60.76
CA THR A 15 44.90 -10.47 61.74
C THR A 15 44.47 -11.35 62.90
N SER A 16 45.39 -11.60 63.83
CA SER A 16 45.02 -12.07 65.16
C SER A 16 44.43 -10.93 65.99
N PRO A 17 43.39 -11.20 66.80
CA PRO A 17 42.78 -10.24 67.70
C PRO A 17 43.56 -10.21 69.03
N GLY A 18 43.90 -9.02 69.51
CA GLY A 18 44.35 -8.84 70.90
C GLY A 18 45.57 -7.93 71.02
N GLY A 19 45.41 -6.88 71.81
CA GLY A 19 46.51 -5.98 72.16
C GLY A 19 46.02 -4.72 72.87
N ALA A 20 45.29 -4.90 73.97
CA ALA A 20 45.17 -3.86 74.98
C ALA A 20 46.50 -3.77 75.77
N GLY A 21 46.97 -2.54 76.00
CA GLY A 21 48.12 -2.18 76.83
C GLY A 21 48.83 -0.96 76.22
N ASP A 22 49.11 0.14 76.89
CA ASP A 22 48.84 0.57 78.26
C ASP A 22 48.97 2.12 78.27
N PRO A 23 48.32 2.85 79.21
CA PRO A 23 48.31 4.30 79.28
C PRO A 23 49.39 4.81 80.24
N ALA A 24 50.55 5.26 79.73
CA ALA A 24 51.42 6.24 80.40
C ALA A 24 52.73 6.40 79.62
N ASN A 25 52.87 7.49 78.88
CA ASN A 25 54.18 8.12 78.75
C ASN A 25 54.02 9.64 78.94
N PRO A 26 54.25 10.16 80.16
CA PRO A 26 54.28 11.58 80.43
C PRO A 26 55.73 12.06 80.29
N GLY A 27 56.06 12.70 79.16
CA GLY A 27 57.30 13.45 79.07
C GLY A 27 57.94 13.42 77.69
N ASP A 28 57.52 14.36 76.85
CA ASP A 28 58.51 15.06 76.04
C ASP A 28 58.15 16.56 75.96
N PRO A 29 58.69 17.40 76.86
CA PRO A 29 58.42 18.84 76.84
C PRO A 29 59.19 19.59 75.75
N TYR A 30 59.88 18.90 74.84
CA TYR A 30 60.68 19.49 73.75
C TYR A 30 60.46 18.85 72.38
N ALA A 31 59.23 18.43 72.06
CA ALA A 31 58.85 18.26 70.66
C ALA A 31 58.62 19.66 70.02
N PRO A 32 59.38 20.05 68.98
CA PRO A 32 59.14 21.30 68.28
C PRO A 32 57.75 21.25 67.63
N HIS A 33 56.97 22.29 67.82
CA HIS A 33 55.74 22.55 67.08
C HIS A 33 56.13 22.87 65.63
N GLU A 34 56.18 21.85 64.77
CA GLU A 34 56.16 22.07 63.32
C GLU A 34 54.80 22.64 62.95
N ALA A 35 54.74 23.96 63.01
CA ALA A 35 53.69 24.76 62.44
C ALA A 35 53.65 24.49 60.92
N ALA A 36 52.53 23.89 60.51
CA ALA A 36 51.82 24.10 59.26
C ALA A 36 52.65 24.72 58.12
N ASN A 37 53.10 23.88 57.19
CA ASN A 37 53.30 24.31 55.82
C ASN A 37 52.77 23.24 54.87
N GLN A 38 51.44 23.12 54.81
CA GLN A 38 50.82 22.50 53.65
C GLN A 38 50.97 23.49 52.48
N PRO A 39 51.56 23.11 51.34
CA PRO A 39 51.54 23.96 50.16
C PRO A 39 50.07 24.22 49.77
N PRO A 40 49.72 25.43 49.27
CA PRO A 40 48.34 25.73 48.95
C PRO A 40 47.84 24.70 47.94
N ALA A 41 46.77 23.97 48.30
CA ALA A 41 46.11 23.06 47.38
C ALA A 41 45.69 23.87 46.16
N LYS A 42 46.40 23.69 45.05
CA LYS A 42 46.06 24.32 43.78
C LYS A 42 44.68 23.79 43.40
N LYS A 43 43.66 24.65 43.51
CA LYS A 43 42.33 24.39 42.98
C LYS A 43 42.41 24.32 41.46
N GLY A 44 42.82 23.15 40.96
CA GLY A 44 42.73 22.84 39.54
C GLY A 44 41.28 22.62 39.16
N LEU A 45 40.57 23.70 38.80
CA LEU A 45 39.28 23.64 38.09
C LEU A 45 39.43 23.10 36.64
N GLY A 46 40.42 22.25 36.38
CA GLY A 46 40.89 21.91 35.03
C GLY A 46 40.45 20.57 34.47
N CYS A 47 39.85 19.68 35.26
CA CYS A 47 39.52 18.32 34.79
C CYS A 47 38.06 18.17 34.37
N TRP A 48 37.12 18.77 35.11
CA TRP A 48 35.69 18.60 34.82
C TRP A 48 35.19 19.49 33.67
N VAL A 49 35.76 20.70 33.53
CA VAL A 49 35.39 21.63 32.45
C VAL A 49 36.00 21.21 31.11
N TRP A 50 37.28 20.82 31.06
CA TRP A 50 37.89 20.33 29.82
C TRP A 50 37.40 18.93 29.42
N GLY A 51 37.07 18.07 30.39
CA GLY A 51 36.45 16.77 30.12
C GLY A 51 35.02 16.89 29.60
N CYS A 52 34.18 17.73 30.23
CA CYS A 52 32.81 17.95 29.79
C CYS A 52 32.74 18.71 28.45
N LEU A 53 33.55 19.78 28.29
CA LEU A 53 33.63 20.53 27.03
C LEU A 53 34.17 19.64 25.89
N GLY A 54 35.19 18.83 26.16
CA GLY A 54 35.73 17.87 25.19
C GLY A 54 34.71 16.81 24.78
N ALA A 55 33.95 16.26 25.72
CA ALA A 55 32.88 15.31 25.45
C ALA A 55 31.75 15.93 24.60
N VAL A 56 31.35 17.16 24.90
CA VAL A 56 30.34 17.90 24.11
C VAL A 56 30.83 18.15 22.68
N VAL A 57 32.07 18.62 22.51
CA VAL A 57 32.67 18.84 21.19
C VAL A 57 32.76 17.52 20.41
N PHE A 58 33.19 16.43 21.04
CA PHE A 58 33.23 15.11 20.40
C PHE A 58 31.84 14.63 19.98
N MET A 59 30.82 14.80 20.84
CA MET A 59 29.42 14.48 20.51
C MET A 59 28.92 15.29 19.31
N LEU A 60 29.22 16.58 19.27
CA LEU A 60 28.83 17.44 18.14
C LEU A 60 29.55 17.03 16.85
N LEU A 61 30.84 16.71 16.92
CA LEU A 61 31.59 16.19 15.77
C LEU A 61 31.08 14.82 15.32
N ALA A 62 30.68 13.95 16.26
CA ALA A 62 30.07 12.67 15.95
C ALA A 62 28.69 12.85 15.29
N MET A 63 27.85 13.76 15.79
CA MET A 63 26.57 14.12 15.16
C MET A 63 26.77 14.66 13.74
N VAL A 64 27.74 15.56 13.55
CA VAL A 64 28.08 16.09 12.20
C VAL A 64 28.61 14.97 11.31
N GLY A 65 29.46 14.09 11.83
CA GLY A 65 29.99 12.94 11.09
C GLY A 65 28.90 11.94 10.70
N ILE A 66 27.96 11.65 11.58
CA ILE A 66 26.79 10.80 11.30
C ILE A 66 25.91 11.48 10.26
N ALA A 67 25.57 12.76 10.42
CA ALA A 67 24.75 13.50 9.46
C ALA A 67 25.41 13.55 8.07
N PHE A 68 26.73 13.78 8.01
CA PHE A 68 27.48 13.76 6.76
C PHE A 68 27.54 12.35 6.16
N GLY A 69 27.76 11.33 6.99
CA GLY A 69 27.78 9.93 6.58
C GLY A 69 26.43 9.44 6.04
N THR A 70 25.33 9.77 6.71
CA THR A 70 23.97 9.44 6.25
C THR A 70 23.63 10.19 4.97
N TYR A 71 23.98 11.48 4.87
CA TYR A 71 23.83 12.26 3.64
C TYR A 71 24.59 11.62 2.47
N PHE A 72 25.87 11.29 2.67
CA PHE A 72 26.68 10.65 1.63
C PHE A 72 26.17 9.26 1.25
N PHE A 73 25.67 8.49 2.21
CA PHE A 73 25.07 7.18 1.96
C PHE A 73 23.75 7.29 1.18
N VAL A 74 22.85 8.20 1.56
CA VAL A 74 21.58 8.44 0.86
C VAL A 74 21.84 8.90 -0.57
N THR A 75 22.69 9.91 -0.77
CA THR A 75 23.04 10.40 -2.12
C THR A 75 23.65 9.31 -3.01
N LYS A 76 24.50 8.43 -2.44
CA LYS A 76 25.03 7.24 -3.13
C LYS A 76 23.93 6.26 -3.54
N GLN A 77 22.97 5.99 -2.66
CA GLN A 77 21.86 5.08 -2.94
C GLN A 77 20.91 5.67 -3.99
N VAL A 78 20.58 6.95 -3.89
CA VAL A 78 19.77 7.64 -4.91
C VAL A 78 20.45 7.51 -6.27
N ALA A 79 21.75 7.83 -6.37
CA ALA A 79 22.47 7.73 -7.64
C ALA A 79 22.48 6.32 -8.25
N LYS A 80 22.43 5.27 -7.41
CA LYS A 80 22.39 3.88 -7.88
C LYS A 80 21.07 3.56 -8.58
N TYR A 81 19.95 4.01 -8.03
CA TYR A 81 18.60 3.67 -8.50
C TYR A 81 17.93 4.77 -9.34
N THR A 82 18.64 5.86 -9.61
CA THR A 82 18.14 6.96 -10.45
C THR A 82 19.09 7.25 -11.61
N ASP A 83 18.53 7.76 -12.69
CA ASP A 83 19.24 8.19 -13.89
C ASP A 83 19.26 9.72 -14.01
N THR A 84 20.20 10.27 -14.77
CA THR A 84 20.25 11.70 -15.12
C THR A 84 19.35 12.05 -16.30
N GLN A 85 18.75 11.05 -16.95
CA GLN A 85 17.81 11.22 -18.06
C GLN A 85 16.47 10.54 -17.75
N PRO A 86 15.34 11.15 -18.13
CA PRO A 86 14.05 10.50 -18.03
C PRO A 86 13.99 9.29 -18.97
N ALA A 87 13.14 8.31 -18.64
CA ALA A 87 12.93 7.18 -19.53
C ALA A 87 12.30 7.63 -20.86
N GLU A 88 12.73 7.04 -21.97
CA GLU A 88 12.08 7.22 -23.27
C GLU A 88 10.72 6.50 -23.24
N MET A 89 9.63 7.28 -23.15
CA MET A 89 8.27 6.76 -23.17
C MET A 89 7.65 6.92 -24.55
N PRO A 90 7.00 5.88 -25.09
CA PRO A 90 6.12 6.05 -26.23
C PRO A 90 4.99 6.98 -25.83
N VAL A 91 4.75 8.03 -26.60
CA VAL A 91 3.58 8.89 -26.42
C VAL A 91 2.54 8.42 -27.42
N VAL A 92 1.43 7.91 -26.91
CA VAL A 92 0.23 7.65 -27.72
C VAL A 92 -0.50 8.98 -27.83
N GLU A 93 -0.50 9.54 -29.03
CA GLU A 93 -1.33 10.69 -29.37
C GLU A 93 -2.63 10.13 -29.95
N LEU A 94 -3.69 10.10 -29.15
CA LEU A 94 -5.05 9.89 -29.67
C LEU A 94 -5.50 11.19 -30.34
N GLU A 95 -6.29 11.06 -31.40
CA GLU A 95 -6.94 12.23 -32.00
C GLU A 95 -7.97 12.83 -31.02
N ASP A 96 -8.18 14.14 -31.07
CA ASP A 96 -9.09 14.84 -30.15
C ASP A 96 -10.52 14.29 -30.20
N GLU A 97 -10.95 13.79 -31.37
CA GLU A 97 -12.25 13.14 -31.57
C GLU A 97 -12.33 11.80 -30.84
N GLU A 98 -11.32 10.94 -30.99
CA GLU A 98 -11.26 9.64 -30.31
C GLU A 98 -11.18 9.80 -28.78
N LEU A 99 -10.42 10.79 -28.32
CA LEU A 99 -10.28 11.08 -26.89
C LEU A 99 -11.60 11.56 -26.29
N THR A 100 -12.33 12.42 -27.00
CA THR A 100 -13.66 12.89 -26.58
C THR A 100 -14.67 11.74 -26.52
N ALA A 101 -14.66 10.86 -27.53
CA ALA A 101 -15.52 9.67 -27.55
C ALA A 101 -15.20 8.72 -26.38
N LEU A 102 -13.91 8.52 -26.08
CA LEU A 102 -13.45 7.72 -24.95
C LEU A 102 -13.88 8.32 -23.61
N GLU A 103 -13.73 9.63 -23.43
CA GLU A 103 -14.17 10.33 -22.21
C GLU A 103 -15.67 10.18 -22.00
N GLN A 104 -16.48 10.32 -23.05
CA GLN A 104 -17.93 10.08 -23.00
C GLN A 104 -18.28 8.63 -22.62
N ARG A 105 -17.53 7.65 -23.15
CA ARG A 105 -17.71 6.23 -22.79
C ARG A 105 -17.40 5.99 -21.31
N ILE A 106 -16.35 6.61 -20.79
CA ILE A 106 -15.95 6.50 -19.38
C ILE A 106 -16.94 7.24 -18.48
N GLU A 107 -17.43 8.41 -18.87
CA GLU A 107 -18.39 9.20 -18.10
C GLU A 107 -19.75 8.50 -18.01
N SER A 108 -20.25 7.99 -19.13
CA SER A 108 -21.50 7.21 -19.16
C SER A 108 -21.39 5.95 -18.28
N PHE A 109 -20.27 5.22 -18.36
CA PHE A 109 -20.01 4.09 -17.47
C PHE A 109 -19.87 4.50 -16.00
N THR A 110 -19.14 5.58 -15.70
CA THR A 110 -18.96 6.10 -14.33
C THR A 110 -20.29 6.54 -13.71
N SER A 111 -21.20 7.10 -14.51
CA SER A 111 -22.54 7.49 -14.05
C SER A 111 -23.35 6.27 -13.63
N GLN A 112 -23.27 5.18 -14.40
CA GLN A 112 -23.86 3.89 -14.03
C GLN A 112 -23.24 3.34 -12.74
N VAL A 113 -21.92 3.40 -12.60
CA VAL A 113 -21.22 3.01 -11.36
C VAL A 113 -21.72 3.84 -10.19
N ARG A 114 -21.84 5.17 -10.30
CA ARG A 114 -22.28 6.00 -9.17
C ARG A 114 -23.75 5.78 -8.80
N GLY A 115 -24.57 5.33 -9.74
CA GLY A 115 -26.02 5.18 -9.54
C GLY A 115 -26.75 6.52 -9.65
N ASP A 116 -26.07 7.55 -10.15
CA ASP A 116 -26.68 8.84 -10.48
C ASP A 116 -27.43 8.67 -11.81
N GLN A 117 -28.69 8.23 -11.72
CA GLN A 117 -29.61 8.39 -12.83
C GLN A 117 -30.02 9.86 -12.91
N GLY A 118 -29.28 10.64 -13.70
CA GLY A 118 -29.72 11.87 -14.34
C GLY A 118 -30.11 13.03 -13.41
N ALA A 119 -29.16 13.89 -13.09
CA ALA A 119 -29.40 15.32 -12.92
C ALA A 119 -28.07 16.09 -13.04
N ASP A 120 -28.02 17.04 -13.97
CA ASP A 120 -27.01 18.08 -14.10
C ASP A 120 -25.58 17.66 -14.49
N SER A 121 -25.37 17.37 -15.78
CA SER A 121 -24.16 17.78 -16.51
C SER A 121 -24.48 18.08 -17.97
N SER A 122 -25.35 19.07 -18.17
CA SER A 122 -25.35 19.88 -19.39
C SER A 122 -24.68 21.22 -19.07
N ALA A 123 -23.36 21.22 -19.01
CA ALA A 123 -22.58 22.46 -18.96
C ALA A 123 -21.34 22.33 -19.84
N GLY A 124 -21.55 22.57 -21.14
CA GLY A 124 -20.53 23.11 -22.02
C GLY A 124 -19.96 22.17 -23.08
N VAL A 125 -20.78 21.79 -24.06
CA VAL A 125 -20.26 21.56 -25.42
C VAL A 125 -20.95 22.56 -26.33
N ASP A 126 -20.23 23.64 -26.63
CA ASP A 126 -20.56 24.61 -27.67
C ASP A 126 -20.19 23.99 -29.02
N THR A 127 -21.12 23.22 -29.60
CA THR A 127 -21.00 22.77 -31.00
C THR A 127 -21.28 23.94 -31.92
N GLY A 128 -20.20 24.53 -32.45
CA GLY A 128 -20.25 25.32 -33.68
C GLY A 128 -20.35 24.40 -34.88
N ASP A 129 -21.39 24.60 -35.68
CA ASP A 129 -21.67 23.97 -36.98
C ASP A 129 -20.46 23.93 -37.92
N SER A 130 -20.26 22.79 -38.59
CA SER A 130 -19.92 22.77 -40.02
C SER A 130 -20.31 21.44 -40.65
N GLU A 131 -21.31 21.52 -41.53
CA GLU A 131 -21.72 20.52 -42.50
C GLU A 131 -20.57 20.17 -43.47
N GLY A 132 -20.50 18.88 -43.83
CA GLY A 132 -19.66 18.37 -44.91
C GLY A 132 -19.96 16.90 -45.17
N ASP A 133 -20.91 16.65 -46.07
CA ASP A 133 -21.19 15.36 -46.68
C ASP A 133 -19.93 14.71 -47.29
N ASP A 134 -19.69 13.42 -47.04
CA ASP A 134 -19.56 12.43 -48.13
C ASP A 134 -19.71 10.99 -47.59
N ALA A 135 -20.33 10.13 -48.40
CA ALA A 135 -20.71 8.77 -48.07
C ALA A 135 -19.86 7.77 -48.87
N SER A 136 -19.29 6.76 -48.20
CA SER A 136 -18.82 5.44 -48.68
C SER A 136 -17.72 4.96 -47.73
N ASP A 137 -17.62 3.72 -47.26
CA ASP A 137 -18.28 2.46 -47.57
C ASP A 137 -18.41 1.67 -46.27
N ALA A 138 -19.49 0.92 -46.18
CA ALA A 138 -19.77 -0.01 -45.10
C ALA A 138 -18.81 -1.21 -45.13
N GLU A 139 -18.04 -1.39 -44.07
CA GLU A 139 -17.80 -2.71 -43.51
C GLU A 139 -18.40 -2.72 -42.10
N ALA A 140 -19.60 -3.28 -42.02
CA ALA A 140 -20.23 -3.63 -40.76
C ALA A 140 -19.48 -4.83 -40.19
N ASP A 141 -18.39 -4.56 -39.46
CA ASP A 141 -17.95 -5.50 -38.44
C ASP A 141 -19.00 -5.46 -37.32
N THR A 142 -19.48 -6.63 -36.95
CA THR A 142 -20.51 -6.76 -35.93
C THR A 142 -19.80 -6.61 -34.60
N THR A 143 -19.50 -5.37 -34.22
CA THR A 143 -19.17 -5.02 -32.85
C THR A 143 -20.43 -5.30 -32.04
N GLU A 144 -20.50 -6.48 -31.44
CA GLU A 144 -21.44 -6.76 -30.36
C GLU A 144 -21.25 -5.62 -29.35
N GLU A 145 -22.20 -4.68 -29.30
CA GLU A 145 -22.17 -3.61 -28.30
C GLU A 145 -22.10 -4.33 -26.94
N PRO A 146 -20.98 -4.19 -26.20
CA PRO A 146 -20.86 -4.86 -24.92
C PRO A 146 -22.05 -4.43 -24.07
N PRO A 147 -22.68 -5.36 -23.31
CA PRO A 147 -23.80 -5.00 -22.47
C PRO A 147 -23.38 -3.77 -21.65
N MET A 148 -24.25 -2.76 -21.54
CA MET A 148 -23.93 -1.42 -20.99
C MET A 148 -23.25 -1.40 -19.60
N GLN A 149 -23.15 -2.57 -18.94
CA GLN A 149 -22.49 -2.85 -17.68
C GLN A 149 -21.00 -3.24 -17.83
N GLU A 150 -20.48 -3.32 -19.04
CA GLU A 150 -19.10 -3.68 -19.35
C GLU A 150 -18.37 -2.51 -20.01
N LEU A 151 -17.18 -2.18 -19.51
CA LEU A 151 -16.26 -1.20 -20.09
C LEU A 151 -14.95 -1.92 -20.42
N GLN A 152 -14.65 -1.99 -21.72
CA GLN A 152 -13.36 -2.45 -22.21
C GLN A 152 -12.45 -1.24 -22.46
N LEU A 153 -11.19 -1.32 -22.03
CA LEU A 153 -10.17 -0.30 -22.25
C LEU A 153 -8.90 -0.95 -22.78
N SER A 154 -8.52 -0.60 -24.00
CA SER A 154 -7.26 -1.03 -24.61
C SER A 154 -6.05 -0.27 -24.04
N ALA A 155 -4.84 -0.77 -24.27
CA ALA A 155 -3.62 -0.09 -23.86
C ALA A 155 -3.49 1.32 -24.50
N SER A 156 -3.91 1.50 -25.76
CA SER A 156 -3.89 2.81 -26.43
C SER A 156 -4.83 3.81 -25.78
N GLU A 157 -6.06 3.39 -25.46
CA GLU A 157 -7.05 4.21 -24.76
C GLU A 157 -6.57 4.62 -23.36
N ILE A 158 -6.02 3.67 -22.59
CA ILE A 158 -5.42 3.95 -21.28
C ILE A 158 -4.28 4.98 -21.40
N ASN A 159 -3.38 4.79 -22.36
CA ASN A 159 -2.28 5.73 -22.58
C ASN A 159 -2.76 7.11 -23.08
N GLY A 160 -3.84 7.16 -23.84
CA GLY A 160 -4.47 8.42 -24.24
C GLY A 160 -5.00 9.22 -23.05
N LEU A 161 -5.67 8.54 -22.11
CA LEU A 161 -6.10 9.16 -20.84
C LEU A 161 -4.92 9.59 -19.96
N ILE A 162 -3.82 8.83 -19.98
CA ILE A 162 -2.59 9.22 -19.30
C ILE A 162 -1.99 10.47 -19.96
N ALA A 163 -2.01 10.53 -21.29
CA ALA A 163 -1.49 11.65 -22.06
C ALA A 163 -2.34 12.92 -21.93
N SER A 164 -3.65 12.80 -21.64
CA SER A 164 -4.53 13.95 -21.40
C SER A 164 -4.23 14.66 -20.07
N LYS A 165 -3.59 13.97 -19.12
CA LYS A 165 -3.21 14.51 -17.81
C LYS A 165 -1.77 15.03 -17.81
N PRO A 166 -1.53 16.35 -17.68
CA PRO A 166 -0.17 16.93 -17.74
C PRO A 166 0.81 16.37 -16.70
N GLU A 167 0.32 15.94 -15.54
CA GLU A 167 1.13 15.34 -14.49
C GLU A 167 1.56 13.90 -14.78
N LEU A 168 0.87 13.18 -15.67
CA LEU A 168 1.18 11.80 -16.04
C LEU A 168 1.79 11.69 -17.45
N LYS A 169 1.46 12.62 -18.35
CA LYS A 169 1.99 12.69 -19.71
C LYS A 169 3.52 12.66 -19.68
N GLY A 170 4.10 11.67 -20.38
CA GLY A 170 5.54 11.48 -20.43
C GLY A 170 6.15 11.18 -19.06
N ARG A 171 5.40 10.56 -18.15
CA ARG A 171 5.88 10.01 -16.86
C ARG A 171 5.39 8.60 -16.58
N VAL A 172 4.26 8.22 -17.16
CA VAL A 172 3.68 6.88 -17.05
C VAL A 172 3.35 6.39 -18.45
N PHE A 173 3.56 5.11 -18.70
CA PHE A 173 3.13 4.42 -19.90
C PHE A 173 2.68 3.01 -19.53
N VAL A 174 1.62 2.53 -20.16
CA VAL A 174 1.04 1.21 -19.92
C VAL A 174 1.07 0.41 -21.21
N ASP A 175 1.39 -0.87 -21.12
CA ASP A 175 1.24 -1.83 -22.19
C ASP A 175 0.47 -3.04 -21.66
N ILE A 176 -0.25 -3.74 -22.53
CA ILE A 176 -1.04 -4.92 -22.16
C ILE A 176 -0.73 -6.00 -23.17
N ALA A 177 -0.18 -7.10 -22.70
CA ALA A 177 0.17 -8.23 -23.55
C ALA A 177 0.14 -9.53 -22.76
N ASP A 178 -0.19 -10.63 -23.42
CA ASP A 178 -0.19 -11.99 -22.84
C ASP A 178 -1.02 -12.09 -21.53
N GLY A 179 -2.13 -11.35 -21.44
CA GLY A 179 -2.98 -11.31 -20.25
C GLY A 179 -2.32 -10.62 -19.03
N ARG A 180 -1.27 -9.81 -19.24
CA ARG A 180 -0.57 -9.08 -18.19
C ARG A 180 -0.44 -7.61 -18.50
N VAL A 181 -0.33 -6.81 -17.44
CA VAL A 181 -0.18 -5.35 -17.55
C VAL A 181 1.28 -5.00 -17.31
N PHE A 182 1.88 -4.27 -18.23
CA PHE A 182 3.23 -3.75 -18.12
C PHE A 182 3.17 -2.24 -17.92
N GLY A 183 3.84 -1.73 -16.89
CA GLY A 183 3.91 -0.30 -16.60
C GLY A 183 5.33 0.21 -16.71
N LYS A 184 5.52 1.37 -17.31
CA LYS A 184 6.79 2.12 -17.29
C LYS A 184 6.57 3.46 -16.60
N VAL A 185 7.50 3.84 -15.74
CA VAL A 185 7.46 5.13 -15.03
C VAL A 185 8.80 5.84 -15.09
N SER A 186 8.74 7.17 -15.17
CA SER A 186 9.89 8.07 -15.07
C SER A 186 9.52 9.24 -14.16
N ILE A 187 9.91 9.13 -12.90
CA ILE A 187 9.51 10.07 -11.85
C ILE A 187 10.71 10.95 -11.48
N PRO A 188 10.60 12.28 -11.58
CA PRO A 188 11.67 13.18 -11.12
C PRO A 188 11.86 13.03 -9.60
N THR A 189 13.12 12.99 -9.16
CA THR A 189 13.47 12.78 -7.75
C THR A 189 13.97 14.04 -7.04
N ASP A 190 13.67 15.23 -7.57
CA ASP A 190 14.14 16.51 -7.03
C ASP A 190 13.69 16.76 -5.57
N MET A 191 12.57 16.15 -5.17
CA MET A 191 12.06 16.23 -3.79
C MET A 191 12.87 15.43 -2.76
N ILE A 192 13.79 14.58 -3.22
CA ILE A 192 14.61 13.70 -2.36
C ILE A 192 16.03 14.27 -2.28
N PRO A 193 16.65 14.38 -1.08
CA PRO A 193 18.02 14.85 -0.94
C PRO A 193 19.01 14.08 -1.83
N GLY A 194 19.66 14.79 -2.76
CA GLY A 194 20.59 14.21 -3.74
C GLY A 194 19.94 13.63 -4.99
N GLY A 195 18.64 13.85 -5.18
CA GLY A 195 17.86 13.46 -6.36
C GLY A 195 17.65 14.58 -7.39
N ASP A 196 18.21 15.77 -7.16
CA ASP A 196 18.12 16.93 -8.05
C ASP A 196 18.62 16.60 -9.47
N GLY A 197 17.80 16.85 -10.48
CA GLY A 197 18.10 16.57 -11.88
C GLY A 197 18.21 15.07 -12.19
N ARG A 198 17.59 14.22 -11.37
CA ARG A 198 17.58 12.76 -11.53
C ARG A 198 16.16 12.21 -11.60
N PHE A 199 16.03 11.05 -12.22
CA PHE A 199 14.78 10.36 -12.46
C PHE A 199 14.84 8.93 -11.94
N PHE A 200 13.79 8.52 -11.25
CA PHE A 200 13.54 7.12 -10.97
C PHE A 200 12.83 6.52 -12.18
N ASN A 201 13.57 5.73 -12.95
CA ASN A 201 13.08 5.04 -14.14
C ASN A 201 12.87 3.58 -13.78
N ALA A 202 11.63 3.10 -13.88
CA ALA A 202 11.29 1.73 -13.56
C ALA A 202 10.28 1.16 -14.54
N ASP A 203 10.39 -0.14 -14.78
CA ASP A 203 9.40 -0.93 -15.49
C ASP A 203 8.87 -2.01 -14.54
N GLY A 204 7.60 -2.36 -14.68
CA GLY A 204 6.95 -3.36 -13.85
C GLY A 204 6.00 -4.23 -14.65
N GLU A 205 5.93 -5.50 -14.31
CA GLU A 205 4.99 -6.48 -14.83
C GLU A 205 4.01 -6.85 -13.73
N PHE A 206 2.72 -6.68 -14.01
CA PHE A 206 1.66 -6.80 -13.04
C PHE A 206 0.64 -7.83 -13.49
N ASP A 207 0.23 -8.64 -12.52
CA ASP A 207 -0.93 -9.51 -12.63
C ASP A 207 -2.10 -8.83 -11.92
N VAL A 208 -3.15 -8.55 -12.69
CA VAL A 208 -4.30 -7.74 -12.28
C VAL A 208 -5.55 -8.58 -12.48
N SER A 209 -6.30 -8.77 -11.39
CA SER A 209 -7.57 -9.50 -11.43
C SER A 209 -8.51 -8.97 -10.35
N MET A 210 -9.81 -8.97 -10.59
CA MET A 210 -10.81 -8.74 -9.56
C MET A 210 -11.91 -9.79 -9.65
N SER A 211 -12.29 -10.33 -8.50
CA SER A 211 -13.48 -11.16 -8.33
C SER A 211 -14.27 -10.67 -7.13
N ASP A 212 -15.59 -10.59 -7.27
CA ASP A 212 -16.51 -10.22 -6.21
C ASP A 212 -16.20 -8.86 -5.54
N GLY A 213 -15.65 -7.91 -6.30
CA GLY A 213 -15.23 -6.60 -5.81
C GLY A 213 -13.87 -6.60 -5.10
N VAL A 214 -13.14 -7.73 -5.13
CA VAL A 214 -11.78 -7.88 -4.58
C VAL A 214 -10.73 -7.88 -5.69
N LEU A 215 -10.26 -6.69 -6.04
CA LEU A 215 -9.06 -6.37 -6.82
C LEU A 215 -7.81 -6.87 -6.13
N VAL A 216 -7.08 -7.67 -6.87
CA VAL A 216 -5.76 -8.18 -6.56
C VAL A 216 -4.80 -7.71 -7.65
N VAL A 217 -3.83 -6.92 -7.24
CA VAL A 217 -2.71 -6.48 -8.08
C VAL A 217 -1.43 -7.04 -7.48
N ARG A 218 -0.72 -7.87 -8.23
CA ARG A 218 0.56 -8.45 -7.81
C ARG A 218 1.67 -8.00 -8.74
N LEU A 219 2.81 -7.66 -8.16
CA LEU A 219 4.04 -7.47 -8.92
C LEU A 219 4.63 -8.83 -9.27
N ILE A 220 4.81 -9.10 -10.56
CA ILE A 220 5.43 -10.32 -11.08
C ILE A 220 6.92 -10.08 -11.32
N ASP A 221 7.24 -8.96 -11.95
CA ASP A 221 8.62 -8.57 -12.23
C ASP A 221 8.78 -7.05 -12.20
N ALA A 222 10.00 -6.59 -12.00
CA ALA A 222 10.33 -5.18 -12.15
C ALA A 222 11.80 -4.96 -12.49
N SER A 223 12.07 -3.87 -13.20
CA SER A 223 13.41 -3.34 -13.45
C SER A 223 13.51 -1.89 -13.02
N VAL A 224 14.70 -1.50 -12.59
CA VAL A 224 15.05 -0.10 -12.32
C VAL A 224 16.27 0.22 -13.18
N LYS A 225 16.16 1.25 -14.02
CA LYS A 225 17.19 1.59 -15.03
C LYS A 225 17.55 0.41 -15.95
N GLY A 226 16.55 -0.40 -16.32
CA GLY A 226 16.75 -1.62 -17.12
C GLY A 226 17.45 -2.77 -16.39
N GLU A 227 17.85 -2.60 -15.12
CA GLU A 227 18.36 -3.68 -14.28
C GLU A 227 17.21 -4.33 -13.52
N ARG A 228 17.01 -5.64 -13.73
CA ARG A 228 15.97 -6.41 -13.05
C ARG A 228 16.21 -6.41 -11.54
N ILE A 229 15.15 -6.20 -10.78
CA ILE A 229 15.18 -6.23 -9.32
C ILE A 229 15.52 -7.65 -8.84
N PRO A 230 16.40 -7.81 -7.82
CA PRO A 230 16.71 -9.11 -7.26
C PRO A 230 15.46 -9.88 -6.80
N GLN A 231 15.43 -11.19 -7.09
CA GLN A 231 14.28 -12.05 -6.80
C GLN A 231 13.86 -12.00 -5.32
N GLN A 232 14.80 -11.89 -4.39
CA GLN A 232 14.49 -11.82 -2.95
C GLN A 232 13.65 -10.59 -2.58
N ILE A 233 13.82 -9.49 -3.32
CA ILE A 233 13.03 -8.27 -3.13
C ILE A 233 11.68 -8.45 -3.81
N LEU A 234 11.65 -8.96 -5.05
CA LEU A 234 10.41 -9.23 -5.78
C LEU A 234 9.49 -10.18 -5.01
N ASP A 235 10.02 -11.27 -4.46
CA ASP A 235 9.28 -12.23 -3.64
C ASP A 235 8.59 -11.58 -2.44
N GLN A 236 9.21 -10.54 -1.86
CA GLN A 236 8.62 -9.81 -0.75
C GLN A 236 7.44 -8.94 -1.23
N PHE A 237 7.55 -8.31 -2.39
CA PHE A 237 6.48 -7.46 -2.94
C PHE A 237 5.36 -8.27 -3.60
N SER A 238 5.66 -9.41 -4.21
CA SER A 238 4.68 -10.25 -4.91
C SER A 238 3.69 -10.95 -3.97
N GLN A 239 4.07 -11.13 -2.71
CA GLN A 239 3.18 -11.64 -1.64
C GLN A 239 2.15 -10.60 -1.17
N GLU A 240 2.37 -9.33 -1.48
CA GLU A 240 1.51 -8.23 -1.08
C GLU A 240 0.56 -7.87 -2.23
N ASN A 241 -0.74 -7.74 -1.94
CA ASN A 241 -1.66 -7.13 -2.87
C ASN A 241 -1.43 -5.61 -2.88
N LEU A 242 -0.94 -5.08 -4.00
CA LEU A 242 -0.64 -3.65 -4.16
C LEU A 242 -1.90 -2.77 -4.15
N ALA A 243 -3.08 -3.37 -4.38
CA ALA A 243 -4.36 -2.67 -4.33
C ALA A 243 -4.96 -2.55 -2.92
N LYS A 244 -4.24 -2.98 -1.86
CA LYS A 244 -4.75 -2.94 -0.47
C LYS A 244 -5.25 -1.55 -0.06
N ASP A 245 -4.56 -0.49 -0.46
CA ASP A 245 -4.92 0.87 -0.08
C ASP A 245 -6.20 1.37 -0.76
N ALA A 246 -6.55 0.82 -1.92
CA ALA A 246 -7.81 1.14 -2.60
C ALA A 246 -9.04 0.68 -1.79
N TYR A 247 -8.88 -0.26 -0.86
CA TYR A 247 -9.91 -0.70 0.08
C TYR A 247 -9.99 0.12 1.37
N ASN A 248 -8.87 0.75 1.73
CA ASN A 248 -8.77 1.51 2.97
C ASN A 248 -9.40 2.90 2.82
N ASP A 249 -9.46 3.40 1.59
CA ASP A 249 -10.20 4.60 1.24
C ASP A 249 -11.70 4.27 1.06
N GLN A 250 -12.57 5.00 1.77
CA GLN A 250 -14.00 4.73 1.77
C GLN A 250 -14.64 4.96 0.38
N GLU A 251 -14.24 6.03 -0.31
CA GLU A 251 -14.79 6.38 -1.62
C GLU A 251 -14.42 5.32 -2.65
N ASN A 252 -13.15 4.91 -2.67
CA ASN A 252 -12.66 3.88 -3.58
C ASN A 252 -13.28 2.51 -3.26
N ALA A 253 -13.38 2.14 -1.98
CA ALA A 253 -13.97 0.88 -1.58
C ALA A 253 -15.46 0.77 -1.97
N GLU A 254 -16.20 1.88 -1.91
CA GLU A 254 -17.61 1.93 -2.35
C GLU A 254 -17.73 1.73 -3.86
N ILE A 255 -16.83 2.32 -4.64
CA ILE A 255 -16.77 2.15 -6.09
C ILE A 255 -16.39 0.71 -6.45
N LEU A 256 -15.33 0.16 -5.86
CA LEU A 256 -14.82 -1.21 -6.13
C LEU A 256 -15.87 -2.30 -5.85
N ARG A 257 -16.74 -2.13 -4.85
CA ARG A 257 -17.82 -3.09 -4.54
C ARG A 257 -18.91 -3.18 -5.60
N LYS A 258 -19.00 -2.18 -6.48
CA LYS A 258 -19.98 -2.15 -7.57
C LYS A 258 -19.48 -2.90 -8.80
N PHE A 259 -18.19 -3.22 -8.84
CA PHE A 259 -17.63 -4.08 -9.86
C PHE A 259 -17.78 -5.55 -9.47
N GLU A 260 -18.14 -6.36 -10.44
CA GLU A 260 -18.14 -7.82 -10.34
C GLU A 260 -16.74 -8.35 -10.61
N SER A 261 -16.16 -7.94 -11.74
CA SER A 261 -14.83 -8.35 -12.17
C SER A 261 -14.06 -7.27 -12.91
N ILE A 262 -12.74 -7.42 -12.88
CA ILE A 262 -11.76 -6.70 -13.69
C ILE A 262 -10.78 -7.76 -14.17
N GLU A 263 -10.69 -7.91 -15.48
CA GLU A 263 -9.88 -8.95 -16.10
C GLU A 263 -9.06 -8.37 -17.24
N VAL A 264 -7.87 -8.92 -17.44
CA VAL A 264 -7.05 -8.61 -18.61
C VAL A 264 -7.39 -9.66 -19.67
N VAL A 265 -8.04 -9.25 -20.74
CA VAL A 265 -8.47 -10.11 -21.84
C VAL A 265 -7.80 -9.61 -23.11
N ASP A 266 -7.03 -10.49 -23.76
CA ASP A 266 -6.21 -10.18 -24.93
C ASP A 266 -5.22 -9.03 -24.66
N ASP A 267 -5.49 -7.84 -25.21
CA ASP A 267 -4.70 -6.61 -25.10
C ASP A 267 -5.45 -5.48 -24.36
N SER A 268 -6.53 -5.83 -23.67
CA SER A 268 -7.47 -4.88 -23.06
C SER A 268 -7.83 -5.26 -21.63
N ILE A 269 -8.18 -4.25 -20.83
CA ILE A 269 -8.78 -4.43 -19.50
C ILE A 269 -10.29 -4.36 -19.65
N VAL A 270 -10.98 -5.39 -19.18
CA VAL A 270 -12.43 -5.48 -19.17
C VAL A 270 -12.92 -5.28 -17.74
N LEU A 271 -13.76 -4.27 -17.52
CA LEU A 271 -14.40 -3.98 -16.25
C LEU A 271 -15.89 -4.30 -16.34
N ARG A 272 -16.40 -5.12 -15.40
CA ARG A 272 -17.82 -5.49 -15.34
C ARG A 272 -18.48 -5.00 -14.06
N LEU A 273 -19.65 -4.41 -14.19
CA LEU A 273 -20.48 -4.02 -13.05
C LEU A 273 -21.28 -5.21 -12.54
N ARG A 274 -21.41 -5.27 -11.22
CA ARG A 274 -22.28 -6.23 -10.54
C ARG A 274 -23.73 -5.85 -10.78
N GLU A 275 -24.52 -6.81 -11.24
CA GLU A 275 -25.97 -6.65 -11.32
C GLU A 275 -26.55 -6.30 -9.93
N PRO A 276 -27.45 -5.32 -9.80
CA PRO A 276 -28.07 -4.99 -8.52
C PRO A 276 -28.84 -6.22 -8.03
N ALA A 277 -28.45 -6.74 -6.86
CA ALA A 277 -29.11 -7.88 -6.24
C ALA A 277 -30.63 -7.61 -6.13
N PRO A 278 -31.50 -8.55 -6.54
CA PRO A 278 -32.94 -8.37 -6.40
C PRO A 278 -33.27 -8.15 -4.92
N GLU A 279 -33.96 -7.05 -4.61
CA GLU A 279 -34.24 -6.67 -3.22
C GLU A 279 -34.90 -7.83 -2.43
N PRO A 280 -34.44 -8.15 -1.20
CA PRO A 280 -35.04 -9.21 -0.38
C PRO A 280 -36.47 -8.91 0.11
N ASN A 281 -37.12 -7.85 -0.35
CA ASN A 281 -38.37 -7.33 0.22
C ASN A 281 -39.49 -7.15 -0.81
N ALA A 282 -39.62 -8.06 -1.77
CA ALA A 282 -40.96 -8.43 -2.21
C ALA A 282 -41.57 -9.34 -1.13
N LYS A 283 -42.20 -8.72 -0.11
CA LYS A 283 -43.05 -9.44 0.85
C LYS A 283 -43.95 -10.41 0.08
N PRO A 284 -44.08 -11.68 0.48
CA PRO A 284 -45.06 -12.56 -0.12
C PRO A 284 -46.43 -11.91 0.08
N GLU A 285 -47.11 -11.59 -1.03
CA GLU A 285 -48.50 -11.19 -0.99
C GLU A 285 -49.28 -12.21 -0.14
N PRO A 286 -50.00 -11.80 0.92
CA PRO A 286 -50.81 -12.71 1.68
C PRO A 286 -51.95 -13.18 0.77
N ASN A 287 -51.87 -14.46 0.40
CA ASN A 287 -52.90 -15.29 -0.21
C ASN A 287 -54.28 -14.63 -0.29
N ALA A 288 -54.73 -14.43 -1.53
CA ALA A 288 -56.15 -14.31 -1.83
C ALA A 288 -56.93 -15.43 -1.12
N LYS A 289 -57.97 -15.03 -0.39
CA LYS A 289 -58.94 -15.92 0.26
C LYS A 289 -59.44 -16.96 -0.75
N PRO A 290 -59.56 -18.24 -0.38
CA PRO A 290 -60.46 -19.12 -1.10
C PRO A 290 -61.89 -18.74 -0.70
N GLU A 291 -62.69 -18.29 -1.67
CA GLU A 291 -64.14 -18.32 -1.57
C GLU A 291 -64.57 -19.80 -1.41
N SER A 292 -64.99 -20.15 -0.20
CA SER A 292 -65.75 -21.36 0.06
C SER A 292 -67.21 -21.06 -0.23
N ASP A 293 -67.70 -21.52 -1.39
CA ASP A 293 -69.13 -21.65 -1.65
C ASP A 293 -69.56 -23.09 -1.32
N ASP A 294 -70.66 -23.18 -0.60
CA ASP A 294 -71.27 -24.39 -0.06
C ASP A 294 -71.73 -25.32 -1.18
N THR A 295 -71.58 -26.64 -1.00
CA THR A 295 -72.72 -27.58 -1.11
C THR A 295 -72.37 -28.93 -0.47
N GLN A 296 -72.96 -29.11 0.69
CA GLN A 296 -73.32 -30.34 1.41
C GLN A 296 -73.82 -31.48 0.50
N THR A 297 -73.36 -32.73 0.74
CA THR A 297 -74.18 -33.96 0.87
C THR A 297 -73.28 -35.14 1.32
N ALA A 298 -73.60 -35.71 2.48
CA ALA A 298 -73.10 -36.99 3.00
C ALA A 298 -74.11 -38.12 2.66
N PRO A 299 -74.00 -39.36 3.17
CA PRO A 299 -72.85 -40.24 3.48
C PRO A 299 -73.02 -41.62 2.77
N SER A 300 -72.08 -42.57 2.93
CA SER A 300 -72.43 -43.99 3.25
C SER A 300 -71.21 -44.91 3.39
N ALA A 301 -71.27 -45.72 4.46
CA ALA A 301 -70.80 -47.10 4.67
C ALA A 301 -69.32 -47.45 4.35
N GLU A 302 -68.49 -47.81 5.34
CA GLU A 302 -68.44 -49.15 5.98
C GLU A 302 -68.22 -50.26 4.94
N ASP A 303 -66.98 -50.76 4.82
CA ASP A 303 -66.75 -52.19 5.01
C ASP A 303 -65.28 -52.52 5.29
N GLU A 304 -65.14 -53.60 6.04
CA GLU A 304 -64.00 -54.14 6.74
C GLU A 304 -63.08 -54.96 5.80
N VAL A 305 -62.07 -55.61 6.40
CA VAL A 305 -61.35 -56.83 5.92
C VAL A 305 -59.92 -56.63 5.37
N GLU A 306 -58.96 -56.55 6.31
CA GLU A 306 -57.70 -57.32 6.29
C GLU A 306 -57.97 -58.85 6.19
N PRO A 307 -56.99 -59.76 6.00
CA PRO A 307 -55.61 -59.64 5.49
C PRO A 307 -55.25 -60.81 4.51
N ALA A 308 -53.99 -60.88 4.04
CA ALA A 308 -53.12 -62.09 4.08
C ALA A 308 -52.12 -62.20 2.92
N ALA A 309 -50.85 -62.48 3.30
CA ALA A 309 -49.92 -63.47 2.72
C ALA A 309 -49.43 -63.28 1.26
N SER A 310 -48.25 -63.73 0.79
CA SER A 310 -47.07 -64.43 1.31
C SER A 310 -46.15 -64.67 0.09
N GLY A 311 -44.83 -64.69 0.30
CA GLY A 311 -43.85 -65.47 -0.50
C GLY A 311 -43.34 -64.78 -1.77
N VAL A 312 -42.06 -64.82 -2.13
CA VAL A 312 -40.90 -65.65 -1.75
C VAL A 312 -39.65 -64.80 -1.88
#